data_AF-A0A432GH75-F1
#
_entry.id   AF-A0A432GH75-F1
#
_cell.length_a   1.000
_cell.length_b   1.000
_cell.length_c   1.000
_cell.angle_alpha   90.00
_cell.angle_beta   90.00
_cell.angle_gamma   90.00
#
_symmetry.space_group_name_H-M   'P 1'
#
loop_
_entity.id
_entity.type
_entity.pdbx_description
1 polymer ?
#
loop_
_entity_poly.entity_id
_entity_poly.type
_entity_poly.pdbx_seq_one_letter_code
_entity_poly.pdbx_strand_id
1 'polypeptide(L)'
;KVEVIDTNTNTVTTTLTVGDVPVSIEQDSNGAIWVLCAGRPSYAAPETSGSLVKIENDQVTSTLNFDGTTNHPSHLAIHNNTLLYNLNGKIPRSKTLS
;
A
#
# COMPACT_ATOMS: atom_id res chain seq x y z
N LYS A 1 2.90 9.55 -0.48
CA LYS A 1 3.79 9.52 -1.67
C LYS A 1 4.81 8.40 -1.48
N VAL A 2 5.39 7.89 -2.56
CA VAL A 2 6.54 6.97 -2.54
C VAL A 2 7.62 7.58 -3.44
N GLU A 3 8.87 7.55 -3.01
CA GLU A 3 10.00 8.05 -3.79
C GLU A 3 10.82 6.89 -4.32
N VAL A 4 11.21 6.98 -5.59
CA VAL A 4 12.16 6.08 -6.23
C VAL A 4 13.52 6.77 -6.20
N ILE A 5 14.53 6.08 -5.68
CA ILE A 5 15.88 6.61 -5.48
C ILE A 5 16.86 5.80 -6.32
N ASP A 6 17.65 6.48 -7.16
CA ASP A 6 18.82 5.87 -7.79
C ASP A 6 19.93 5.73 -6.75
N THR A 7 20.38 4.49 -6.52
CA THR A 7 21.39 4.16 -5.50
C THR A 7 22.82 4.47 -5.94
N ASN A 8 23.07 4.71 -7.24
CA ASN A 8 24.38 5.13 -7.73
C ASN A 8 24.63 6.61 -7.46
N THR A 9 23.59 7.43 -7.62
CA THR A 9 23.67 8.89 -7.49
C THR A 9 23.08 9.42 -6.19
N ASN A 10 22.33 8.59 -5.45
CA ASN A 10 21.55 8.97 -4.27
C ASN A 10 20.56 10.11 -4.54
N THR A 11 19.93 10.09 -5.72
CA THR A 11 18.94 11.11 -6.12
C THR A 11 17.56 10.50 -6.34
N VAL A 12 16.51 11.26 -6.02
CA VAL A 12 15.13 10.89 -6.36
C VAL A 12 14.95 10.96 -7.88
N THR A 13 14.58 9.85 -8.50
CA THR A 13 14.30 9.77 -9.94
C THR A 13 12.82 9.97 -10.23
N THR A 14 11.94 9.59 -9.31
CA THR A 14 10.48 9.69 -9.47
C THR A 14 9.78 9.79 -8.12
N THR A 15 8.69 10.55 -8.07
CA THR A 15 7.77 10.59 -6.92
C THR A 15 6.41 10.06 -7.34
N LEU A 16 6.01 8.93 -6.77
CA LEU A 16 4.76 8.25 -7.05
C LEU A 16 3.65 8.70 -6.10
N THR A 17 2.47 8.92 -6.67
CA THR A 17 1.26 9.19 -5.89
C THR A 17 0.64 7.88 -5.47
N VAL A 18 0.46 7.70 -4.16
CA VAL A 18 -0.22 6.56 -3.53
C VAL A 18 -1.37 7.10 -2.66
N GLY A 19 -2.09 6.21 -1.99
CA GLY A 19 -3.15 6.58 -1.04
C GLY A 19 -2.63 7.37 0.18
N ASP A 20 -3.59 7.82 1.00
CA ASP A 20 -3.29 8.55 2.22
C ASP A 20 -2.68 7.65 3.29
N VAL A 21 -1.73 8.20 4.05
CA VAL A 21 -1.09 7.52 5.19
C VAL A 21 -0.49 6.16 4.79
N PRO A 22 0.55 6.12 3.92
CA PRO A 22 1.27 4.87 3.64
C PRO A 22 1.90 4.32 4.93
N VAL A 23 1.69 3.04 5.22
CA VAL A 23 2.09 2.39 6.49
C VAL A 23 2.92 1.12 6.32
N SER A 24 2.91 0.49 5.15
CA SER A 24 3.65 -0.75 4.90
C SER A 24 4.03 -0.87 3.43
N ILE A 25 5.14 -1.55 3.16
CA ILE A 25 5.62 -1.86 1.80
C ILE A 25 6.15 -3.29 1.78
N GLU A 26 5.79 -4.07 0.76
CA GLU A 26 6.22 -5.45 0.58
C GLU A 26 6.48 -5.74 -0.91
N GLN A 27 7.44 -6.62 -1.20
CA GLN A 27 7.70 -7.07 -2.58
C GLN A 27 7.15 -8.48 -2.79
N ASP A 28 6.40 -8.70 -3.88
CA ASP A 28 5.95 -10.04 -4.25
C ASP A 28 7.02 -10.83 -5.04
N SER A 29 6.75 -12.11 -5.28
CA SER A 29 7.69 -13.00 -5.99
C SER A 29 7.93 -12.63 -7.46
N ASN A 30 7.08 -11.79 -8.04
CA ASN A 30 7.23 -11.28 -9.41
C ASN A 30 8.00 -9.94 -9.43
N GLY A 31 8.42 -9.45 -8.27
CA GLY A 31 9.16 -8.20 -8.12
C GLY A 31 8.28 -6.96 -8.00
N ALA A 32 6.96 -7.09 -8.01
CA ALA A 32 6.07 -5.94 -7.84
C ALA A 32 6.07 -5.48 -6.39
N ILE A 33 5.99 -4.18 -6.20
CA ILE A 33 5.98 -3.54 -4.89
C ILE A 33 4.53 -3.21 -4.52
N TRP A 34 4.11 -3.68 -3.35
CA TRP A 34 2.80 -3.41 -2.77
C TRP A 34 2.92 -2.43 -1.63
N VAL A 35 2.19 -1.32 -1.70
CA VAL A 35 2.16 -0.27 -0.69
C VAL A 35 0.79 -0.27 -0.04
N LEU A 36 0.75 -0.51 1.27
CA LEU A 36 -0.46 -0.41 2.08
C LEU A 36 -0.60 1.02 2.61
N CYS A 37 -1.73 1.64 2.28
CA CYS A 37 -2.12 2.95 2.76
C CYS A 37 -3.28 2.79 3.76
N ALA A 38 -3.15 3.35 4.96
CA ALA A 38 -4.15 3.23 6.02
C ALA A 38 -5.37 4.13 5.80
N GLY A 39 -5.25 5.17 4.95
CA GLY A 39 -6.27 6.20 4.85
C GLY A 39 -6.21 7.17 6.03
N ARG A 40 -6.87 8.32 5.89
CA ARG A 40 -6.97 9.34 6.93
C ARG A 40 -7.97 8.86 7.99
N PRO A 41 -7.60 8.81 9.27
CA PRO A 41 -8.48 8.32 10.34
C PRO A 41 -9.64 9.28 10.62
N SER A 42 -10.66 8.81 11.35
CA SER A 42 -11.88 9.57 11.68
C SER A 42 -11.68 10.93 12.35
N TYR A 43 -10.55 11.15 13.04
CA TYR A 43 -10.21 12.45 13.63
C TYR A 43 -9.52 13.43 12.66
N ALA A 44 -9.27 13.02 11.41
CA ALA A 44 -8.77 13.88 10.34
C ALA A 44 -9.87 14.07 9.28
N ALA A 45 -10.14 15.32 8.88
CA ALA A 45 -11.23 15.65 7.95
C ALA A 45 -10.73 16.06 6.56
N PRO A 46 -11.20 15.45 5.45
CA PRO A 46 -12.06 14.25 5.41
C PRO A 46 -11.34 12.97 5.84
N GLU A 47 -12.09 12.07 6.47
CA GLU A 47 -11.70 10.66 6.66
C GLU A 47 -11.64 9.98 5.29
N THR A 48 -10.63 9.13 5.07
CA THR A 48 -10.47 8.39 3.82
C THR A 48 -10.19 6.92 4.11
N SER A 49 -10.72 6.04 3.26
CA SER A 49 -10.45 4.61 3.34
C SER A 49 -9.01 4.31 2.96
N GLY A 50 -8.50 3.18 3.44
CA GLY A 50 -7.21 2.66 3.03
C GLY A 50 -7.20 2.18 1.58
N SER A 51 -5.99 1.92 1.09
CA SER A 51 -5.77 1.33 -0.23
C SER A 51 -4.53 0.44 -0.28
N LEU A 52 -4.52 -0.51 -1.22
CA LEU A 52 -3.36 -1.29 -1.63
C LEU A 52 -2.95 -0.82 -3.02
N VAL A 53 -1.74 -0.29 -3.14
CA VAL A 53 -1.19 0.23 -4.41
C VAL A 53 -0.11 -0.72 -4.90
N LYS A 54 -0.24 -1.19 -6.14
CA LYS A 54 0.76 -2.00 -6.84
C LYS A 54 1.65 -1.10 -7.69
N ILE A 55 2.96 -1.25 -7.55
CA ILE A 55 3.97 -0.52 -8.31
C ILE A 55 4.84 -1.54 -9.05
N GLU A 56 5.02 -1.32 -10.34
CA GLU A 56 5.88 -2.10 -11.24
C GLU A 56 6.62 -1.13 -12.16
N ASN A 57 7.91 -1.36 -12.39
CA ASN A 57 8.75 -0.54 -13.26
C ASN A 57 8.65 0.96 -12.96
N ASP A 58 8.77 1.32 -11.68
CA ASP A 58 8.65 2.70 -11.19
C ASP A 58 7.34 3.40 -11.56
N GLN A 59 6.26 2.64 -11.77
CA GLN A 59 4.93 3.18 -12.08
C GLN A 59 3.85 2.50 -11.23
N VAL A 60 2.81 3.27 -10.86
CA VAL A 60 1.62 2.69 -10.23
C VAL A 60 0.81 1.96 -11.31
N THR A 61 0.67 0.64 -11.18
CA THR A 61 -0.06 -0.20 -12.15
C THR A 61 -1.44 -0.62 -11.66
N SER A 62 -1.67 -0.61 -10.35
CA SER A 62 -2.98 -0.91 -9.77
C SER A 62 -3.21 -0.19 -8.46
N THR A 63 -4.46 0.16 -8.17
CA THR A 63 -4.89 0.66 -6.87
C THR A 63 -6.19 -0.04 -6.50
N LEU A 64 -6.17 -0.74 -5.37
CA LEU A 64 -7.35 -1.33 -4.76
C LEU A 64 -7.72 -0.49 -3.55
N ASN A 65 -8.90 0.11 -3.56
CA ASN A 65 -9.45 0.77 -2.38
C ASN A 65 -10.16 -0.24 -1.49
N PHE A 66 -10.05 -0.06 -0.17
CA PHE A 66 -10.89 -0.79 0.78
C PHE A 66 -12.30 -0.20 0.78
N ASP A 67 -13.32 -1.04 0.87
CA ASP A 67 -14.72 -0.62 0.81
C ASP A 67 -15.07 0.40 1.91
N GLY A 68 -16.03 1.29 1.65
CA GLY A 68 -16.46 2.31 2.62
C GLY A 68 -15.43 3.44 2.82
N THR A 69 -15.58 4.21 3.90
CA THR A 69 -14.67 5.32 4.26
C THR A 69 -13.84 5.05 5.52
N THR A 70 -14.25 4.08 6.33
CA THR A 70 -13.74 3.84 7.69
C THR A 70 -12.87 2.58 7.80
N ASN A 71 -12.36 2.09 6.67
CA ASN A 71 -11.55 0.89 6.63
C ASN A 71 -10.06 1.26 6.61
N HIS A 72 -9.42 1.08 7.76
CA HIS A 72 -8.03 1.45 8.00
C HIS A 72 -7.19 0.19 8.19
N PRO A 73 -6.55 -0.29 7.10
CA PRO A 73 -5.68 -1.45 7.19
C PRO A 73 -4.34 -1.09 7.81
N SER A 74 -3.63 -2.08 8.32
CA SER A 74 -2.26 -1.95 8.83
C SER A 74 -1.52 -3.27 8.68
N HIS A 75 -0.18 -3.21 8.75
CA HIS A 75 0.72 -4.37 8.70
C HIS A 75 0.50 -5.24 7.46
N LEU A 76 1.30 -5.04 6.41
CA LEU A 76 1.25 -5.89 5.23
C LEU A 76 2.27 -7.02 5.37
N ALA A 77 1.90 -8.22 4.95
CA ALA A 77 2.82 -9.32 4.71
C ALA A 77 2.40 -10.07 3.44
N ILE A 78 3.35 -10.75 2.79
CA ILE A 78 3.09 -11.61 1.64
C ILE A 78 3.48 -13.03 1.99
N HIS A 79 2.58 -13.98 1.78
CA HIS A 79 2.85 -15.40 1.94
C HIS A 79 2.17 -16.20 0.83
N ASN A 80 2.93 -16.99 0.06
CA ASN A 80 2.41 -17.81 -1.05
C ASN A 80 1.47 -17.04 -1.98
N ASN A 81 1.93 -15.91 -2.52
CA ASN A 81 1.16 -15.03 -3.41
C ASN A 81 -0.14 -14.47 -2.79
N THR A 82 -0.24 -14.46 -1.46
CA THR A 82 -1.38 -13.94 -0.71
C THR A 82 -0.92 -12.76 0.14
N LEU A 83 -1.57 -11.62 -0.04
CA LEU A 83 -1.42 -10.47 0.84
C LEU A 83 -2.18 -10.75 2.13
N LEU A 84 -1.50 -10.59 3.26
CA LEU A 84 -2.07 -10.65 4.60
C LEU A 84 -2.00 -9.25 5.21
N TYR A 85 -3.11 -8.77 5.78
CA TYR A 85 -3.15 -7.45 6.42
C TYR A 85 -4.15 -7.41 7.56
N ASN A 86 -3.87 -6.59 8.58
CA ASN A 86 -4.84 -6.31 9.63
C ASN A 86 -5.84 -5.26 9.12
N LEU A 87 -7.11 -5.34 9.54
CA LEU A 87 -8.12 -4.33 9.20
C LEU A 87 -8.84 -3.83 10.45
N ASN A 88 -8.84 -2.51 10.65
CA ASN A 88 -9.49 -1.85 11.80
C ASN A 88 -9.03 -2.43 13.15
N GLY A 89 -7.74 -2.72 13.28
CA GLY A 89 -7.13 -3.31 14.49
C GLY A 89 -7.51 -4.77 14.76
N LYS A 90 -8.16 -5.46 13.81
CA LYS A 90 -8.56 -6.87 13.93
C LYS A 90 -7.61 -7.79 13.16
N ILE A 91 -7.74 -9.09 13.42
CA ILE A 91 -6.97 -10.21 12.87
C ILE A 91 -6.74 -10.14 11.34
N PRO A 92 -5.71 -10.85 10.83
CA PRO A 92 -5.33 -10.77 9.43
C PRO A 92 -6.46 -11.18 8.50
N ARG A 93 -6.74 -10.34 7.50
CA ARG A 93 -7.50 -10.69 6.31
C ARG A 93 -6.53 -11.03 5.19
N SER A 94 -6.99 -11.83 4.23
CA SER A 94 -6.19 -12.25 3.09
C SER A 94 -6.76 -11.76 1.77
N LYS A 95 -5.89 -11.50 0.80
CA LYS A 95 -6.23 -11.32 -0.62
C LYS A 95 -5.21 -12.07 -1.48
N THR A 96 -5.66 -13.04 -2.24
CA THR A 96 -4.81 -13.75 -3.22
C THR A 96 -4.52 -12.84 -4.41
N LEU A 97 -3.26 -12.78 -4.82
CA LEU A 97 -2.83 -12.10 -6.04
C LEU A 97 -3.13 -13.01 -7.24
N SER A 98 -3.77 -12.45 -8.27
CA SER A 98 -4.05 -13.10 -9.56
C SER A 98 -3.04 -12.71 -10.61
#